data_AF-A0A957VPT3-F1
#
_entry.id   AF-A0A957VPT3-F1
#
_cell.length_a   1.000
_cell.length_b   1.000
_cell.length_c   1.000
_cell.angle_alpha   90.00
_cell.angle_beta   90.00
_cell.angle_gamma   90.00
#
_symmetry.space_group_name_H-M   'P 1'
#
loop_
_entity.id
_entity.type
_entity.pdbx_description
1 polymer ?
#
loop_
_entity_poly.entity_id
_entity_poly.type
_entity_poly.pdbx_seq_one_letter_code
_entity_poly.pdbx_strand_id
1 'polypeptide(L)'
;MDNSTYIVGIDLGTTHCVLAYAPVAPADATDTNIDAADVVQRFAVPQVVSPGEVQARPLLPSFLLLPGPHDVPEGALALPWDPAIDLAVGEYARE
;
A
#
# COMPACT_ATOMS: atom_id res chain seq x y z
N MET A 1 -21.56 -7.40 10.92
CA MET A 1 -20.13 -7.15 10.61
C MET A 1 -19.30 -8.24 11.27
N ASP A 2 -19.73 -9.50 11.18
CA ASP A 2 -19.43 -10.47 12.24
C ASP A 2 -18.26 -11.40 11.86
N ASN A 3 -17.50 -11.05 10.80
CA ASN A 3 -16.34 -11.83 10.35
C ASN A 3 -15.18 -10.95 9.81
N SER A 4 -15.08 -9.70 10.26
CA SER A 4 -13.94 -8.85 9.90
C SER A 4 -12.70 -9.29 10.70
N THR A 5 -11.61 -9.64 10.01
CA THR A 5 -10.36 -10.06 10.65
C THR A 5 -9.44 -8.89 10.99
N TYR A 6 -9.59 -7.77 10.28
CA TYR A 6 -8.72 -6.59 10.44
C TYR A 6 -9.52 -5.30 10.51
N ILE A 7 -8.96 -4.36 11.28
CA ILE A 7 -9.29 -2.93 11.25
C ILE A 7 -8.24 -2.26 10.38
N VAL A 8 -8.69 -1.49 9.38
CA VAL A 8 -7.79 -0.78 8.45
C VAL A 8 -8.05 0.71 8.55
N GLY A 9 -6.99 1.48 8.76
CA GLY A 9 -6.99 2.94 8.69
C GLY A 9 -6.23 3.38 7.45
N ILE A 10 -6.86 4.26 6.65
CA ILE A 10 -6.23 4.87 5.48
C ILE A 10 -6.25 6.38 5.68
N ASP A 11 -5.08 6.99 5.71
CA ASP A 11 -4.90 8.43 5.68
C ASP A 11 -4.60 8.87 4.25
N LEU A 12 -5.46 9.72 3.69
CA LEU A 12 -5.37 10.21 2.32
C LEU A 12 -4.94 11.67 2.35
N GLY A 13 -3.65 11.90 2.16
CA GLY A 13 -3.08 13.23 2.06
C GLY A 13 -2.87 13.69 0.62
N THR A 14 -2.65 14.99 0.44
CA THR A 14 -2.29 15.58 -0.86
C THR A 14 -0.84 15.31 -1.27
N THR A 15 0.04 14.99 -0.32
CA THR A 15 1.46 14.69 -0.59
C THR A 15 1.76 13.20 -0.47
N HIS A 16 1.22 12.54 0.57
CA HIS A 16 1.38 11.11 0.80
C HIS A 16 0.09 10.52 1.35
N CYS A 17 -0.14 9.25 1.01
CA CYS A 17 -1.10 8.37 1.65
C CYS A 17 -0.38 7.37 2.56
N VAL A 18 -1.05 6.96 3.63
CA VAL A 18 -0.56 5.94 4.57
C VAL A 18 -1.67 4.94 4.85
N LEU A 19 -1.30 3.65 4.91
CA LEU A 19 -2.19 2.58 5.36
C LEU A 19 -1.62 1.96 6.64
N ALA A 20 -2.48 1.81 7.64
CA ALA A 20 -2.20 1.07 8.84
C ALA A 20 -3.31 0.06 9.12
N TYR A 21 -2.97 -1.03 9.80
CA TYR A 21 -3.90 -2.09 10.11
C TYR A 21 -3.60 -2.74 11.46
N ALA A 22 -4.62 -3.33 12.07
CA ALA A 22 -4.52 -4.15 13.27
C ALA A 22 -5.52 -5.31 13.17
N PRO A 23 -5.25 -6.48 13.77
CA PRO A 23 -6.25 -7.54 13.87
C PRO A 23 -7.45 -7.07 14.72
N VAL A 24 -8.64 -7.61 14.44
CA VAL A 24 -9.80 -7.43 15.33
C VAL A 24 -9.57 -8.30 16.57
N ALA A 25 -9.62 -7.68 17.76
CA ALA A 25 -9.51 -8.40 19.01
C ALA A 25 -10.72 -9.34 19.20
N PRO A 26 -10.53 -10.55 19.77
CA PRO A 26 -11.64 -11.42 20.17
C PRO A 26 -12.58 -10.68 21.13
N ALA A 27 -13.89 -10.88 20.98
CA ALA A 27 -14.91 -10.18 21.79
C ALA A 27 -14.81 -10.49 23.30
N ASP A 28 -14.14 -11.58 23.63
CA ASP A 28 -13.95 -12.20 24.93
C ASP A 28 -12.49 -12.10 25.42
N ALA A 29 -11.65 -11.29 24.77
CA ALA A 29 -10.29 -11.00 25.22
C ALA A 29 -10.32 -10.21 26.55
N THR A 30 -10.13 -10.91 27.67
CA THR A 30 -9.98 -10.32 29.00
C THR A 30 -8.52 -10.11 29.41
N ASP A 31 -7.59 -10.64 28.63
CA ASP A 31 -6.16 -10.54 28.90
C ASP A 31 -5.61 -9.22 28.36
N THR A 32 -5.03 -8.39 29.22
CA THR A 32 -4.50 -7.06 28.86
C THR A 32 -3.07 -7.12 28.34
N ASN A 33 -2.51 -8.32 28.13
CA ASN A 33 -1.23 -8.49 27.46
C ASN A 33 -1.41 -8.23 25.98
N ILE A 34 -0.93 -7.07 25.52
CA ILE A 34 -0.88 -6.72 24.10
C ILE A 34 0.37 -7.38 23.52
N ASP A 35 0.19 -8.38 22.65
CA ASP A 35 1.29 -8.94 21.90
C ASP A 35 1.70 -7.99 20.76
N ALA A 36 2.92 -8.13 20.24
CA ALA A 36 3.39 -7.31 19.11
C ALA A 36 2.51 -7.45 17.85
N ALA A 37 1.76 -8.55 17.73
CA ALA A 37 0.78 -8.78 16.67
C ALA A 37 -0.52 -7.96 16.85
N ASP A 38 -0.83 -7.52 18.07
CA ASP A 38 -2.02 -6.74 18.41
C ASP A 38 -1.80 -5.23 18.26
N VAL A 39 -0.55 -4.80 18.04
CA VAL A 39 -0.20 -3.39 17.84
C VAL A 39 -0.49 -2.97 16.40
N VAL A 40 -1.02 -1.75 16.21
CA VAL A 40 -1.22 -1.15 14.89
C VAL A 40 0.07 -1.15 14.08
N GLN A 41 0.03 -1.76 12.90
CA GLN A 41 1.17 -1.87 12.00
C GLN A 41 0.96 -0.98 10.78
N ARG A 42 2.03 -0.33 10.32
CA ARG A 42 2.01 0.33 9.01
C ARG A 42 2.18 -0.70 7.92
N PHE A 43 1.33 -0.61 6.90
CA PHE A 43 1.45 -1.46 5.72
C PHE A 43 2.49 -0.87 4.76
N ALA A 44 3.45 -1.71 4.36
CA ALA A 44 4.42 -1.34 3.35
C ALA A 44 3.79 -1.57 1.96
N VAL A 45 3.39 -0.49 1.30
CA VAL A 45 2.69 -0.51 0.02
C VAL A 45 3.68 -0.85 -1.10
N PRO A 46 3.48 -1.95 -1.85
CA PRO A 46 4.29 -2.24 -3.03
C PRO A 46 4.07 -1.16 -4.10
N GLN A 47 5.16 -0.58 -4.58
CA GLN A 47 5.16 0.50 -5.56
C GLN A 47 6.20 0.20 -6.61
N VAL A 48 5.93 0.60 -7.86
CA VAL A 48 6.98 0.71 -8.86
C VAL A 48 7.96 1.77 -8.36
N VAL A 49 9.24 1.43 -8.31
CA VAL A 49 10.33 2.34 -7.89
C VAL A 49 11.33 2.57 -9.01
N SER A 50 11.38 1.66 -9.98
CA SER A 50 12.09 1.80 -11.25
C SER A 50 11.40 0.93 -12.31
N PRO A 51 11.64 1.12 -13.63
CA PRO A 51 11.01 0.32 -14.67
C PRO A 51 11.23 -1.19 -14.45
N GLY A 52 10.14 -1.92 -14.22
CA GLY A 52 10.15 -3.36 -13.96
C GLY A 52 10.51 -3.76 -12.52
N GLU A 53 10.66 -2.81 -11.61
CA GLU A 53 11.02 -3.05 -10.21
C GLU A 53 9.94 -2.57 -9.25
N VAL A 54 9.42 -3.51 -8.45
CA VAL A 54 8.44 -3.24 -7.40
C VAL A 54 9.11 -3.42 -6.04
N GLN A 55 9.03 -2.39 -5.20
CA GLN A 55 9.50 -2.45 -3.82
C GLN A 55 8.45 -1.91 -2.85
N ALA A 56 8.41 -2.44 -1.64
CA ALA A 56 7.52 -1.97 -0.59
C ALA A 56 8.06 -0.67 0.04
N ARG A 57 7.16 0.30 0.24
CA ARG A 57 7.47 1.58 0.91
C ARG A 57 6.43 1.88 1.99
N PRO A 58 6.82 2.51 3.12
CA PRO A 58 5.90 2.79 4.22
C PRO A 58 4.96 3.97 3.95
N LEU A 59 5.22 4.77 2.91
CA LEU A 59 4.40 5.88 2.45
C LEU A 59 4.13 5.68 0.96
N LEU A 60 2.93 6.05 0.50
CA LEU A 60 2.59 6.10 -0.92
C LEU A 60 2.51 7.57 -1.33
N PRO A 61 3.47 8.12 -2.08
CA PRO A 61 3.35 9.47 -2.62
C PRO A 61 2.05 9.67 -3.42
N SER A 62 1.37 10.80 -3.21
CA SER A 62 0.11 11.15 -3.87
C SER A 62 0.38 11.76 -5.27
N PHE A 63 1.16 11.06 -6.08
CA PHE A 63 1.53 11.44 -7.45
C PHE A 63 1.01 10.42 -8.44
N LEU A 64 0.61 10.89 -9.63
CA LEU A 64 0.11 10.06 -10.72
C LEU A 64 0.94 10.34 -11.96
N LEU A 65 1.53 9.28 -12.51
CA LEU A 65 2.19 9.28 -13.80
C LEU A 65 1.28 8.64 -14.83
N LEU A 66 0.97 9.40 -15.88
CA LEU A 66 0.26 8.93 -17.07
C LEU A 66 1.26 8.96 -18.24
N PRO A 67 2.00 7.86 -18.45
CA PRO A 67 3.02 7.82 -19.49
C PRO A 67 2.39 7.83 -20.89
N GLY A 68 3.06 8.49 -21.83
CA GLY A 68 2.83 8.30 -23.25
C GLY A 68 3.34 6.94 -23.73
N PRO A 69 3.00 6.54 -24.98
CA PRO A 69 3.33 5.21 -25.53
C PRO A 69 4.82 4.85 -25.59
N HIS A 70 5.72 5.81 -25.41
CA HIS A 70 7.17 5.64 -25.53
C HIS A 70 7.95 6.09 -24.28
N ASP A 71 7.24 6.48 -23.21
CA ASP A 71 7.89 7.00 -21.99
C ASP A 71 8.43 5.89 -21.09
N VAL A 72 7.79 4.71 -21.12
CA VAL A 72 8.13 3.57 -20.26
C VAL A 72 8.04 2.28 -21.08
N PRO A 73 8.97 1.31 -20.89
CA PRO A 73 8.87 0.02 -21.57
C PRO A 73 7.57 -0.73 -21.26
N GLU A 74 7.10 -1.54 -22.21
CA GLU A 74 5.91 -2.37 -22.03
C GLU A 74 6.05 -3.28 -20.79
N GLY A 75 5.02 -3.32 -19.94
CA GLY A 75 5.00 -4.12 -18.71
C GLY A 75 5.89 -3.61 -17.58
N ALA A 76 6.64 -2.51 -17.77
CA ALA A 76 7.52 -1.98 -16.73
C ALA A 76 6.79 -1.39 -15.52
N LEU A 77 5.49 -1.12 -15.65
CA LEU A 77 4.63 -0.63 -14.55
C LEU A 77 3.83 -1.75 -13.86
N ALA A 78 3.97 -3.00 -14.31
CA ALA A 78 3.20 -4.12 -13.81
C ALA A 78 3.31 -4.28 -12.28
N LEU A 79 2.15 -4.47 -11.64
CA LEU A 79 2.06 -4.76 -10.20
C LEU A 79 1.60 -6.21 -9.98
N PRO A 80 1.89 -6.81 -8.81
CA PRO A 80 1.53 -8.20 -8.52
C PRO A 80 0.03 -8.52 -8.64
N TRP A 81 -0.83 -7.50 -8.50
CA TRP A 81 -2.28 -7.62 -8.60
C TRP A 81 -2.85 -7.08 -9.93
N ASP A 82 -2.05 -6.34 -10.70
CA ASP A 82 -2.45 -5.78 -12.00
C ASP A 82 -1.25 -5.75 -12.96
N PRO A 83 -1.04 -6.82 -13.74
CA PRO A 83 0.06 -6.90 -14.71
C PRO A 83 -0.12 -6.01 -15.94
N ALA A 84 -1.32 -5.48 -16.18
CA ALA A 84 -1.68 -4.72 -17.38
C ALA A 84 -1.80 -3.22 -17.12
N ILE A 85 -1.50 -2.75 -15.91
CA ILE A 85 -1.57 -1.34 -15.54
C ILE A 85 -0.65 -0.49 -16.42
N ASP A 86 -1.17 0.63 -16.90
CA ASP A 86 -0.50 1.56 -17.84
C ASP A 86 -0.22 2.93 -17.20
N LEU A 87 -0.46 3.06 -15.90
CA LEU A 87 -0.17 4.23 -15.08
C LEU A 87 0.65 3.84 -13.86
N ALA A 88 1.30 4.81 -13.23
CA ALA A 88 1.95 4.61 -11.94
C ALA A 88 1.43 5.59 -10.89
N VAL A 89 1.30 5.12 -9.66
CA VAL A 89 1.05 5.94 -8.47
C VAL A 89 2.17 5.67 -7.47
N GLY A 90 2.60 6.70 -6.75
CA GLY A 90 3.61 6.55 -5.71
C GLY A 90 4.99 6.98 -6.14
N GLU A 91 6.01 6.25 -5.69
CA GLU A 91 7.41 6.63 -5.78
C GLU A 91 7.86 6.93 -7.22
N TYR A 92 7.66 6.00 -8.16
CA TYR A 92 8.04 6.21 -9.56
C TYR A 92 7.30 7.38 -10.23
N ALA A 93 6.09 7.71 -9.78
CA ALA A 93 5.33 8.83 -10.32
C ALA A 93 5.77 10.20 -9.76
N ARG A 94 6.53 10.21 -8.66
CA ARG A 94 7.02 11.43 -8.00
C ARG A 94 8.36 11.89 -8.56
N GLU A 95 9.19 10.97 -9.05
CA GLU A 95 10.51 11.26 -9.65
C GLU A 95 10.39 11.78 -11.09
#